data_AF-A0A1W9M4F8-F1
#
_entry.id   AF-A0A1W9M4F8-F1
#
_cell.length_a   1.000
_cell.length_b   1.000
_cell.length_c   1.000
_cell.angle_alpha   90.00
_cell.angle_beta   90.00
_cell.angle_gamma   90.00
#
_symmetry.space_group_name_H-M   'P 1'
#
loop_
_entity.id
_entity.type
_entity.pdbx_description
1 polymer ?
#
loop_
_entity_poly.entity_id
_entity_poly.type
_entity_poly.pdbx_seq_one_letter_code
_entity_poly.pdbx_strand_id
1 'polypeptide(L)' 'LAVPLVAIFGSTDPVATGPVGSPSVIVRQALPCSPCLKTHCPQGHFRCMEELAVDEVLRQAEKMLDQHQSGGRS' A
#
# COMPACT_ATOMS: atom_id res chain seq x y z
N LEU A 1 -2.77 -10.19 15.75
CA LEU A 1 -3.89 -10.14 14.78
C LEU A 1 -3.31 -10.53 13.42
N ALA A 2 -3.81 -11.61 12.80
CA ALA A 2 -3.37 -12.07 11.48
C ALA A 2 -4.39 -11.64 10.42
N VAL A 3 -4.63 -10.33 10.35
CA VAL A 3 -5.64 -9.75 9.46
C VAL A 3 -4.96 -9.39 8.14
N PRO A 4 -5.51 -9.78 6.98
CA PRO A 4 -4.98 -9.36 5.69
C PRO A 4 -4.98 -7.83 5.57
N LEU A 5 -3.87 -7.25 5.11
CA LEU A 5 -3.66 -5.81 5.07
C LEU A 5 -3.26 -5.31 3.67
N VAL A 6 -3.97 -4.31 3.17
CA VAL A 6 -3.51 -3.51 2.03
C VAL A 6 -2.95 -2.19 2.56
N ALA A 7 -1.65 -1.97 2.40
CA ALA A 7 -0.97 -0.79 2.92
C ALA A 7 -0.60 0.15 1.76
N ILE A 8 -1.10 1.38 1.83
CA ILE A 8 -0.89 2.40 0.79
C ILE A 8 0.28 3.31 1.20
N PHE A 9 1.25 3.47 0.31
CA PHE A 9 2.45 4.28 0.55
C PHE A 9 2.61 5.39 -0.50
N GLY A 10 2.70 6.63 -0.01
CA GLY A 10 2.97 7.83 -0.81
C GLY A 10 4.43 8.28 -0.70
N SER A 11 4.73 9.17 0.24
CA SER A 11 6.09 9.67 0.48
C SER A 11 6.94 8.77 1.40
N THR A 12 6.30 7.90 2.17
CA THR A 12 6.95 7.03 3.16
C THR A 12 7.59 5.80 2.50
N ASP A 13 8.73 5.35 3.04
CA ASP A 13 9.41 4.13 2.58
C ASP A 13 8.80 2.86 3.19
N PRO A 14 8.19 1.98 2.37
CA PRO A 14 7.61 0.73 2.84
C PRO A 14 8.65 -0.31 3.27
N VAL A 15 9.92 -0.20 2.85
CA VAL A 15 10.98 -1.11 3.31
C VAL A 15 11.33 -0.80 4.77
N ALA A 16 11.41 0.48 5.11
CA ALA A 16 11.75 0.92 6.45
C ALA A 16 10.57 0.86 7.45
N THR A 17 9.34 1.07 6.96
CA THR A 17 8.15 1.27 7.82
C THR A 17 6.97 0.37 7.48
N GLY A 18 7.20 -0.63 6.63
CA GLY A 18 6.18 -1.58 6.23
C GLY A 18 5.62 -2.40 7.39
N PRO A 19 4.40 -2.93 7.25
CA PRO A 19 3.80 -3.82 8.24
C PRO A 19 4.62 -5.10 8.41
N VAL A 20 4.79 -5.55 9.66
CA VAL A 20 5.53 -6.76 10.02
C VAL A 20 4.57 -7.85 10.49
N GLY A 21 4.75 -9.09 10.02
CA GLY A 21 4.11 -10.27 10.60
C GLY A 21 2.65 -10.52 10.20
N SER A 22 2.06 -9.74 9.29
CA SER A 22 0.75 -10.03 8.69
C SER A 22 0.85 -10.17 7.18
N PRO A 23 0.07 -11.06 6.55
CA PRO A 23 -0.02 -11.12 5.10
C PRO A 23 -0.49 -9.75 4.60
N SER A 24 0.37 -9.10 3.84
CA SER A 24 0.15 -7.72 3.41
C SER A 24 0.65 -7.49 2.00
N VAL A 25 0.01 -6.54 1.34
CA VAL A 25 0.40 -6.04 0.03
C VAL A 25 0.62 -4.54 0.11
N ILE A 26 1.71 -4.08 -0.49
CA ILE A 26 2.07 -2.67 -0.56
C ILE A 26 1.56 -2.12 -1.90
N VAL A 27 0.74 -1.08 -1.85
CA VAL A 27 0.27 -0.34 -3.01
C VAL A 27 0.90 1.05 -3.00
N ARG A 28 1.56 1.41 -4.10
CA ARG A 28 2.26 2.70 -4.22
C ARG A 28 2.39 3.12 -5.68
N GLN A 29 2.48 4.43 -5.91
CA GLN A 29 2.83 4.97 -7.21
C GLN A 29 4.34 5.02 -7.37
N ALA A 30 4.86 4.44 -8.45
CA ALA A 30 6.28 4.53 -8.79
C ALA A 30 6.60 5.89 -9.42
N LEU A 31 6.97 6.87 -8.59
CA LEU A 31 7.38 8.20 -9.03
C LEU A 31 8.87 8.41 -8.80
N PRO A 32 9.58 9.14 -9.68
CA PRO A 32 11.01 9.47 -9.48
C PRO A 32 11.29 10.23 -8.17
N CYS A 33 10.29 10.95 -7.65
CA CYS A 33 10.39 11.70 -6.41
C CYS A 33 10.01 10.90 -5.16
N SER A 34 9.60 9.63 -5.27
CA SER A 34 9.11 8.81 -4.15
C SER A 34 9.93 7.52 -3.98
N PRO A 35 10.22 7.08 -2.74
CA PRO A 35 9.86 7.69 -1.46
C PRO A 35 10.78 8.87 -1.12
N CYS A 36 10.22 9.99 -0.65
CA CYS A 36 11.00 11.18 -0.26
C CYS A 36 11.03 11.46 1.24
N LEU A 37 10.20 10.76 2.03
CA LEU A 37 10.05 10.94 3.48
C LEU A 37 9.73 12.38 3.88
N LYS A 38 9.11 13.16 3.00
CA LYS A 38 8.68 14.53 3.26
C LYS A 38 7.19 14.59 3.56
N THR A 39 6.82 15.46 4.50
CA THR A 39 5.42 15.82 4.78
C THR A 39 4.81 16.67 3.68
N HIS A 40 5.62 17.51 3.03
CA HIS A 40 5.23 18.32 1.88
C HIS A 40 6.16 18.03 0.70
N CYS A 41 5.60 17.81 -0.49
CA CYS A 41 6.40 17.53 -1.67
C CYS A 41 7.17 18.80 -2.10
N PRO A 42 8.50 18.73 -2.28
CA PRO A 42 9.29 19.86 -2.77
C PRO A 42 8.88 20.36 -4.15
N GLN A 43 8.20 19.52 -4.94
CA GLN A 43 7.71 19.85 -6.28
C GLN A 43 6.29 20.44 -6.28
N GLY A 44 5.68 20.63 -5.11
CA GLY A 44 4.39 21.31 -4.97
C GLY A 44 3.15 20.48 -5.35
N HIS A 45 3.28 19.15 -5.42
CA HIS A 45 2.18 18.25 -5.82
C HIS A 45 2.01 17.09 -4.83
N PHE A 46 0.89 16.36 -4.89
CA PHE A 46 0.66 15.15 -4.08
C PHE A 46 0.39 13.89 -4.92
N ARG A 47 0.93 13.88 -6.15
CA ARG A 47 0.83 12.80 -7.14
C ARG A 47 1.09 11.39 -6.61
N CYS A 48 1.99 11.22 -5.63
CA CYS A 48 2.28 9.90 -5.06
C CYS A 48 1.06 9.23 -4.38
N MET A 49 0.07 10.03 -3.98
CA MET A 49 -1.22 9.56 -3.46
C MET A 49 -2.36 9.80 -4.44
N GLU A 50 -2.35 10.92 -5.17
CA GLU A 50 -3.45 11.30 -6.08
C GLU A 50 -3.51 10.44 -7.36
N GLU A 51 -2.38 9.94 -7.85
CA GLU A 51 -2.33 9.11 -9.06
C GLU A 51 -2.57 7.62 -8.81
N LEU A 52 -2.72 7.23 -7.54
CA LEU A 52 -3.07 5.86 -7.19
C LEU A 52 -4.53 5.59 -7.58
N ALA A 53 -4.73 4.70 -8.54
CA ALA A 53 -6.06 4.30 -8.96
C ALA A 53 -6.78 3.54 -7.82
N VAL A 54 -7.98 4.01 -7.46
CA VAL A 54 -8.84 3.34 -6.47
C VAL A 54 -9.12 1.90 -6.86
N ASP A 55 -9.34 1.65 -8.16
CA ASP A 55 -9.60 0.30 -8.68
C ASP A 55 -8.43 -0.66 -8.47
N GLU A 56 -7.18 -0.16 -8.49
CA GLU A 56 -6.01 -0.99 -8.16
C GLU A 56 -6.04 -1.39 -6.69
N VAL A 57 -6.28 -0.43 -5.79
CA VAL A 57 -6.37 -0.68 -4.34
C VAL A 57 -7.49 -1.67 -4.05
N LEU A 58 -8.67 -1.48 -4.65
CA LEU A 58 -9.82 -2.35 -4.46
C LEU A 58 -9.52 -3.78 -4.92
N ARG A 59 -8.93 -3.95 -6.11
CA ARG A 59 -8.52 -5.28 -6.61
C ARG A 59 -7.57 -5.99 -5.65
N GLN A 60 -6.61 -5.27 -5.07
CA GLN A 60 -5.68 -5.87 -4.12
C GLN A 60 -6.39 -6.26 -2.81
N ALA A 61 -7.34 -5.45 -2.35
CA ALA A 61 -8.16 -5.76 -1.19
C ALA A 61 -9.01 -7.02 -1.41
N GLU A 62 -9.69 -7.14 -2.56
CA GLU A 62 -10.46 -8.31 -2.93
C GLU A 62 -9.59 -9.57 -2.97
N LYS A 63 -8.43 -9.51 -3.64
CA LYS A 63 -7.48 -10.63 -3.67
C LYS A 63 -7.04 -11.07 -2.28
N MET A 64 -6.73 -10.11 -1.40
CA MET A 64 -6.31 -10.38 -0.03
C MET A 64 -7.43 -11.02 0.81
N LEU A 65 -8.68 -10.61 0.60
CA LEU A 65 -9.85 -11.20 1.24
C LEU A 65 -10.09 -12.64 0.76
N ASP A 66 -10.02 -12.89 -0.55
CA ASP A 66 -10.20 -14.22 -1.13
C ASP A 66 -9.12 -15.21 -0.63
N GLN A 67 -7.86 -14.77 -0.59
CA GLN A 67 -6.74 -15.55 -0.06
C GLN A 67 -6.92 -15.88 1.43
N HIS A 68 -7.42 -14.95 2.22
CA HIS A 68 -7.68 -15.17 3.64
C HIS A 68 -8.83 -16.15 3.89
N GLN A 69 -9.91 -16.05 3.11
CA GLN A 69 -11.06 -16.96 3.21
C GLN A 69 -10.71 -18.39 2.78
N SER A 70 -9.79 -18.54 1.83
CA SER A 70 -9.29 -19.84 1.37
C SER A 70 -8.43 -20.56 2.41
N GLY A 71 -7.77 -19.81 3.32
CA GLY A 71 -6.94 -20.36 4.40
C GLY A 71 -7.67 -20.56 5.73
N GLY A 72 -8.86 -19.97 5.92
CA GLY A 72 -9.66 -20.06 7.15
C GLY A 72 -10.73 -21.16 7.15
N ARG A 73 -10.70 -22.07 6.16
CA ARG A 73 -11.67 -23.17 5.99
C ARG A 73 -11.09 -24.56 6.29
N SER A 74 -10.02 -24.63 7.08
CA SER A 74 -9.46 -25.86 7.67
C SER A 74 -9.56 -25.81 9.18
#